data_AF-A0A8J4B2U8-F1
#
_entry.id   AF-A0A8J4B2U8-F1
#
_cell.length_a   1.000
_cell.length_b   1.000
_cell.length_c   1.000
_cell.angle_alpha   90.00
_cell.angle_beta   90.00
_cell.angle_gamma   90.00
#
_symmetry.space_group_name_H-M   'P 1'
#
loop_
_entity.id
_entity.type
_entity.pdbx_description
1 polymer ?
#
loop_
_entity_poly.entity_id
_entity_poly.type
_entity_poly.pdbx_seq_one_letter_code
_entity_poly.pdbx_strand_id
1 'polypeptide(L)'
;MSCKSDVRYNFARASEHDAFVFGAARPGAAGQRCFNPDDKVTSAEVEEWAEFMAGHGIQRVVSLLSESELATYSEPLQPALAARFHRAVVLDAKAPGAVDKLVSELHAAADNKEKVVVHCWGGGGRTGIALAGWLVRNHALAPEQAGNHVEQYAKSQGASRRVDVSQLHDFLGSSSA
;
A
#
# COMPACT_ATOMS: atom_id res chain seq x y z
N MET A 1 -8.12 -18.19 9.16
CA MET A 1 -6.96 -17.54 9.80
C MET A 1 -7.16 -16.04 9.71
N SER A 2 -7.34 -15.37 10.85
CA SER A 2 -7.69 -13.95 10.92
C SER A 2 -6.47 -13.10 10.56
N CYS A 3 -6.55 -12.35 9.44
CA CYS A 3 -5.62 -11.28 9.09
C CYS A 3 -5.85 -10.05 10.00
N LYS A 4 -5.97 -10.23 11.31
CA LYS A 4 -6.18 -9.11 12.24
C LYS A 4 -4.84 -8.41 12.45
N SER A 5 -4.73 -7.18 11.93
CA SER A 5 -3.71 -6.24 12.36
C SER A 5 -4.14 -5.64 13.69
N ASP A 6 -3.20 -5.48 14.61
CA ASP A 6 -3.44 -4.87 15.93
C ASP A 6 -3.33 -3.33 15.88
N VAL A 7 -2.93 -2.79 14.72
CA VAL A 7 -2.83 -1.36 14.45
C VAL A 7 -3.90 -0.86 13.49
N ARG A 8 -4.33 0.38 13.70
CA ARG A 8 -5.35 1.05 12.89
C ARG A 8 -4.91 1.12 11.43
N TYR A 9 -5.83 0.76 10.53
CA TYR A 9 -5.62 0.65 9.08
C TYR A 9 -4.42 -0.21 8.69
N ASN A 10 -3.97 -1.14 9.54
CA ASN A 10 -2.79 -1.95 9.25
C ASN A 10 -1.55 -1.09 8.87
N PHE A 11 -1.46 0.14 9.41
CA PHE A 11 -0.46 1.14 9.02
C PHE A 11 0.90 0.81 9.64
N ALA A 12 1.91 0.63 8.81
CA ALA A 12 3.29 0.40 9.25
C ALA A 12 4.30 0.77 8.17
N ARG A 13 5.52 1.09 8.58
CA ARG A 13 6.68 1.29 7.70
C ARG A 13 7.01 0.00 6.93
N ALA A 14 7.60 0.16 5.75
CA ALA A 14 7.97 -0.95 4.87
C ALA A 14 9.03 -1.87 5.49
N SER A 15 10.06 -1.26 6.07
CA SER A 15 11.18 -1.95 6.69
C SER A 15 11.89 -1.02 7.68
N GLU A 16 12.81 -1.58 8.46
CA GLU A 16 13.75 -0.80 9.27
C GLU A 16 14.69 0.07 8.42
N HIS A 17 14.95 -0.34 7.17
CA HIS A 17 15.82 0.34 6.21
C HIS A 17 15.16 1.57 5.55
N ASP A 18 13.85 1.75 5.69
CA ASP A 18 13.09 2.84 5.03
C ASP A 18 12.45 3.80 6.01
N ALA A 19 12.75 5.09 5.86
CA ALA A 19 12.11 6.16 6.63
C ALA A 19 10.86 6.73 5.94
N PHE A 20 10.72 6.55 4.62
CA PHE A 20 9.73 7.27 3.81
C PHE A 20 8.62 6.38 3.24
N VAL A 21 8.79 5.06 3.17
CA VAL A 21 7.80 4.16 2.55
C VAL A 21 7.00 3.42 3.61
N PHE A 22 5.68 3.48 3.50
CA PHE A 22 4.71 2.89 4.42
C PHE A 22 3.71 2.03 3.67
N GLY A 23 3.12 1.06 4.37
CA GLY A 23 1.98 0.28 3.91
C GLY A 23 0.75 0.51 4.78
N ALA A 24 -0.44 0.40 4.20
CA ALA A 24 -1.70 0.43 4.92
C ALA A 24 -2.80 -0.38 4.22
N ALA A 25 -3.89 -0.61 4.94
CA ALA A 25 -5.19 -0.96 4.40
C ALA A 25 -5.87 0.27 3.78
N ARG A 26 -6.87 0.02 2.94
CA ARG A 26 -7.63 1.06 2.23
C ARG A 26 -8.42 1.99 3.18
N PRO A 27 -8.84 3.17 2.68
CA PRO A 27 -9.88 3.95 3.35
C PRO A 27 -11.18 3.17 3.55
N GLY A 28 -11.83 3.36 4.70
CA GLY A 28 -12.96 2.53 5.13
C GLY A 28 -12.60 1.19 5.78
N ALA A 29 -11.32 0.88 5.98
CA ALA A 29 -10.89 -0.34 6.69
C ALA A 29 -10.87 -0.24 8.23
N ALA A 30 -11.44 0.83 8.82
CA ALA A 30 -11.41 1.10 10.27
C ALA A 30 -12.06 -0.02 11.10
N GLY A 31 -13.05 -0.71 10.53
CA GLY A 31 -13.49 -2.03 10.98
C GLY A 31 -13.41 -2.96 9.79
N GLN A 32 -12.67 -4.07 9.87
CA GLN A 32 -12.61 -5.08 8.81
C GLN A 32 -14.01 -5.61 8.49
N ARG A 33 -14.76 -4.91 7.65
CA ARG A 33 -16.02 -5.40 7.09
C ARG A 33 -15.65 -6.49 6.11
N CYS A 34 -16.33 -7.64 6.20
CA CYS A 34 -16.34 -8.58 5.09
C CYS A 34 -16.70 -7.81 3.81
N PHE A 35 -16.05 -8.13 2.69
CA PHE A 35 -16.40 -7.52 1.42
C PHE A 35 -17.91 -7.68 1.18
N ASN A 36 -18.64 -6.57 1.24
CA ASN A 36 -20.04 -6.50 0.85
C ASN A 36 -20.13 -5.45 -0.27
N PRO A 37 -20.42 -5.86 -1.52
CA PRO A 37 -20.46 -4.94 -2.66
C PRO A 37 -21.54 -3.85 -2.53
N ASP A 38 -22.56 -4.08 -1.69
CA ASP A 38 -23.63 -3.12 -1.42
C ASP A 38 -23.25 -2.10 -0.34
N ASP A 39 -22.22 -2.39 0.46
CA ASP A 39 -21.72 -1.52 1.52
C ASP A 39 -20.66 -0.57 0.96
N LYS A 40 -21.12 0.55 0.41
CA LYS A 40 -20.25 1.56 -0.17
C LYS A 40 -19.44 2.26 0.92
N VAL A 41 -18.14 2.43 0.67
CA VAL A 41 -17.31 3.31 1.51
C VAL A 41 -17.73 4.76 1.29
N THR A 42 -18.05 5.42 2.39
CA THR A 42 -18.53 6.80 2.41
C THR A 42 -17.36 7.79 2.32
N SER A 43 -17.63 9.01 1.86
CA SER A 43 -16.62 10.08 1.85
C SER A 43 -16.10 10.40 3.26
N ALA A 44 -16.94 10.24 4.29
CA ALA A 44 -16.53 10.39 5.69
C ALA A 44 -15.47 9.35 6.11
N GLU A 45 -15.63 8.09 5.69
CA GLU A 45 -14.63 7.04 5.94
C GLU A 45 -13.33 7.24 5.14
N VAL A 46 -13.43 7.88 3.97
CA VAL A 46 -12.25 8.30 3.20
C VAL A 46 -11.51 9.43 3.91
N GLU A 47 -12.24 10.45 4.37
CA GLU A 47 -11.66 11.58 5.10
C GLU A 47 -11.03 11.13 6.42
N GLU A 48 -11.71 10.28 7.19
CA GLU A 48 -11.18 9.74 8.46
C GLU A 48 -9.82 9.03 8.25
N TRP A 49 -9.71 8.23 7.18
CA TRP A 49 -8.45 7.59 6.81
C TRP A 49 -7.41 8.61 6.37
N ALA A 50 -7.80 9.60 5.57
CA ALA A 50 -6.90 10.63 5.06
C ALA A 50 -6.33 11.50 6.19
N GLU A 51 -7.16 11.88 7.16
CA GLU A 51 -6.76 12.57 8.38
C GLU A 51 -5.76 11.75 9.19
N PHE A 52 -6.02 10.45 9.38
CA PHE A 52 -5.09 9.57 10.07
C PHE A 52 -3.72 9.53 9.38
N MET A 53 -3.68 9.34 8.06
CA MET A 53 -2.43 9.29 7.30
C MET A 53 -1.70 10.63 7.32
N ALA A 54 -2.42 11.75 7.16
CA ALA A 54 -1.86 13.09 7.25
C ALA A 54 -1.29 13.37 8.65
N GLY A 55 -1.95 12.89 9.72
CA GLY A 55 -1.45 12.95 11.10
C GLY A 55 -0.12 12.22 11.31
N HIS A 56 0.17 11.19 10.52
CA HIS A 56 1.46 10.51 10.50
C HIS A 56 2.50 11.17 9.56
N GLY A 57 2.14 12.29 8.94
CA GLY A 57 2.97 13.06 8.02
C GLY A 57 3.10 12.42 6.63
N ILE A 58 2.16 11.55 6.25
CA ILE A 58 2.06 11.04 4.88
C ILE A 58 1.71 12.20 3.94
N GLN A 59 2.47 12.32 2.86
CA GLN A 59 2.34 13.36 1.86
C GLN A 59 1.92 12.80 0.50
N ARG A 60 2.20 11.52 0.23
CA ARG A 60 1.83 10.83 -1.02
C ARG A 60 1.09 9.53 -0.75
N VAL A 61 0.16 9.19 -1.64
CA VAL A 61 -0.62 7.94 -1.56
C VAL A 61 -0.54 7.19 -2.89
N VAL A 62 -0.27 5.89 -2.81
CA VAL A 62 -0.39 4.96 -3.94
C VAL A 62 -1.40 3.87 -3.61
N SER A 63 -2.52 3.88 -4.32
CA SER A 63 -3.56 2.87 -4.22
C SER A 63 -3.31 1.76 -5.23
N LEU A 64 -3.39 0.50 -4.77
CA LEU A 64 -3.23 -0.71 -5.57
C LEU A 64 -4.58 -1.38 -5.92
N LEU A 65 -5.67 -0.62 -5.82
CA LEU A 65 -7.03 -1.11 -6.02
C LEU A 65 -7.37 -1.24 -7.51
N SER A 66 -8.09 -2.29 -7.88
CA SER A 66 -8.64 -2.45 -9.23
C SER A 66 -9.91 -1.59 -9.42
N GLU A 67 -10.33 -1.39 -10.67
CA GLU A 67 -11.55 -0.63 -10.99
C GLU A 67 -12.80 -1.15 -10.24
N SER A 68 -12.94 -2.46 -10.14
CA SER A 68 -14.03 -3.11 -9.39
C SER A 68 -13.99 -2.82 -7.89
N GLU A 69 -12.80 -2.66 -7.30
CA GLU A 69 -12.64 -2.30 -5.89
C GLU A 69 -12.88 -0.80 -5.69
N LEU A 70 -12.50 0.04 -6.65
CA LEU A 70 -12.80 1.48 -6.65
C LEU A 70 -14.31 1.75 -6.78
N ALA A 71 -15.04 0.88 -7.48
CA ALA A 71 -16.49 0.96 -7.57
C ALA A 71 -17.19 0.74 -6.21
N THR A 72 -16.48 0.31 -5.16
CA THR A 72 -17.02 0.20 -3.79
C THR A 72 -17.06 1.53 -3.05
N TYR A 73 -16.50 2.62 -3.61
CA TYR A 73 -16.58 3.94 -3.01
C TYR A 73 -17.80 4.69 -3.54
N SER A 74 -18.46 5.42 -2.66
CA SER A 74 -19.60 6.30 -3.00
C SER A 74 -19.19 7.44 -3.93
N GLU A 75 -17.92 7.87 -3.84
CA GLU A 75 -17.32 8.91 -4.66
C GLU A 75 -15.98 8.44 -5.23
N PRO A 76 -15.48 9.06 -6.32
CA PRO A 76 -14.17 8.74 -6.88
C PRO A 76 -13.04 8.91 -5.84
N LEU A 77 -12.35 7.81 -5.52
CA LEU A 77 -11.32 7.79 -4.49
C LEU A 77 -10.12 8.70 -4.81
N GLN A 78 -9.63 8.69 -6.06
CA GLN A 78 -8.41 9.41 -6.42
C GLN A 78 -8.56 10.93 -6.26
N PRO A 79 -9.63 11.60 -6.77
CA PRO A 79 -9.87 13.00 -6.49
C PRO A 79 -9.97 13.34 -4.99
N ALA A 80 -10.66 12.50 -4.20
CA ALA A 80 -10.79 12.72 -2.77
C ALA A 80 -9.43 12.71 -2.06
N LEU A 81 -8.56 11.74 -2.38
CA LEU A 81 -7.19 11.70 -1.84
C LEU A 81 -6.32 12.86 -2.37
N ALA A 82 -6.44 13.21 -3.65
CA ALA A 82 -5.67 14.30 -4.25
C ALA A 82 -6.00 15.69 -3.65
N ALA A 83 -7.19 15.85 -3.05
CA ALA A 83 -7.54 17.06 -2.32
C ALA A 83 -6.76 17.23 -1.00
N ARG A 84 -6.22 16.13 -0.44
CA ARG A 84 -5.58 16.12 0.89
C ARG A 84 -4.07 15.90 0.85
N PHE A 85 -3.59 15.16 -0.15
CA PHE A 85 -2.19 14.77 -0.29
C PHE A 85 -1.53 15.48 -1.47
N HIS A 86 -0.21 15.71 -1.39
CA HIS A 86 0.56 16.32 -2.50
C HIS A 86 0.43 15.51 -3.80
N ARG A 87 0.28 14.18 -3.66
CA ARG A 87 0.11 13.27 -4.79
C ARG A 87 -0.71 12.06 -4.37
N ALA A 88 -1.72 11.73 -5.18
CA ALA A 88 -2.50 10.51 -5.05
C ALA A 88 -2.57 9.79 -6.40
N VAL A 89 -2.05 8.56 -6.44
CA VAL A 89 -2.01 7.72 -7.64
C VAL A 89 -2.80 6.45 -7.38
N VAL A 90 -3.62 6.06 -8.37
CA VAL A 90 -4.28 4.75 -8.38
C VAL A 90 -3.65 3.91 -9.49
N LEU A 91 -3.20 2.72 -9.11
CA LEU A 91 -2.57 1.74 -9.97
C LEU A 91 -3.32 0.42 -9.79
N ASP A 92 -3.83 -0.15 -10.87
CA ASP A 92 -4.25 -1.55 -10.81
C ASP A 92 -3.00 -2.42 -10.73
N ALA A 93 -2.80 -3.09 -9.59
CA ALA A 93 -1.64 -3.94 -9.36
C ALA A 93 -1.50 -5.10 -10.36
N LYS A 94 -2.57 -5.43 -11.11
CA LYS A 94 -2.56 -6.48 -12.14
C LYS A 94 -2.30 -5.93 -13.54
N ALA A 95 -2.30 -4.62 -13.73
CA ALA A 95 -2.04 -4.03 -15.03
C ALA A 95 -0.57 -4.20 -15.46
N PRO A 96 -0.29 -4.42 -16.76
CA PRO A 96 1.09 -4.42 -17.27
C PRO A 96 1.81 -3.12 -16.91
N GLY A 97 3.07 -3.21 -16.46
CA GLY A 97 3.88 -2.06 -16.07
C GLY A 97 3.48 -1.38 -14.74
N ALA A 98 2.49 -1.92 -14.01
CA ALA A 98 2.09 -1.38 -12.71
C ALA A 98 3.25 -1.37 -11.70
N VAL A 99 4.15 -2.35 -11.80
CA VAL A 99 5.35 -2.50 -10.95
C VAL A 99 6.31 -1.34 -11.17
N ASP A 100 6.72 -1.10 -12.41
CA ASP A 100 7.67 -0.03 -12.74
C ASP A 100 7.10 1.34 -12.37
N LYS A 101 5.80 1.54 -12.61
CA LYS A 101 5.11 2.75 -12.19
C LYS A 101 5.08 2.89 -10.67
N LEU A 102 4.77 1.83 -9.93
CA LEU A 102 4.80 1.84 -8.47
C LEU A 102 6.20 2.18 -7.93
N VAL A 103 7.23 1.49 -8.40
CA VAL A 103 8.62 1.73 -7.98
C VAL A 103 9.05 3.15 -8.32
N SER A 104 8.69 3.67 -9.50
CA SER A 104 8.97 5.05 -9.90
C SER A 104 8.31 6.07 -8.96
N GLU A 105 7.05 5.86 -8.57
CA GLU A 105 6.36 6.72 -7.61
C GLU A 105 7.00 6.68 -6.22
N LEU A 106 7.50 5.51 -5.79
CA LEU A 106 8.20 5.35 -4.53
C LEU A 106 9.59 6.00 -4.54
N HIS A 107 10.36 5.86 -5.62
CA HIS A 107 11.63 6.58 -5.78
C HIS A 107 11.41 8.09 -5.73
N ALA A 108 10.44 8.58 -6.51
CA ALA A 108 10.13 10.01 -6.52
C ALA A 108 9.71 10.53 -5.13
N ALA A 109 9.03 9.72 -4.31
CA ALA A 109 8.72 10.09 -2.93
C ALA A 109 9.97 10.12 -2.04
N ALA A 110 10.80 9.08 -2.12
CA ALA A 110 12.03 8.96 -1.34
C ALA A 110 13.04 10.07 -1.66
N ASP A 111 13.24 10.38 -2.94
CA ASP A 111 14.15 11.44 -3.42
C ASP A 111 13.73 12.82 -2.90
N ASN A 112 12.43 13.07 -2.84
CA ASN A 112 11.86 14.31 -2.31
C ASN A 112 11.74 14.31 -0.77
N LYS A 113 12.14 13.22 -0.10
CA LYS A 113 11.99 13.02 1.36
C LYS A 113 10.53 13.13 1.82
N GLU A 114 9.60 12.74 0.96
CA GLU A 114 8.18 12.75 1.24
C GLU A 114 7.72 11.36 1.67
N LYS A 115 7.02 11.29 2.80
CA LYS A 115 6.47 10.00 3.25
C LYS A 115 5.33 9.58 2.32
N VAL A 116 5.43 8.37 1.80
CA VAL A 116 4.45 7.75 0.90
C VAL A 116 3.83 6.52 1.56
N VAL A 117 2.52 6.38 1.43
CA VAL A 117 1.80 5.16 1.83
C VAL A 117 1.29 4.40 0.61
N VAL A 118 1.55 3.10 0.59
CA VAL A 118 1.01 2.16 -0.38
C VAL A 118 -0.11 1.37 0.26
N HIS A 119 -1.30 1.35 -0.35
CA HIS A 119 -2.40 0.55 0.18
C HIS A 119 -3.04 -0.33 -0.88
N CYS A 120 -3.56 -1.48 -0.44
CA CYS A 120 -4.45 -2.32 -1.23
C CYS A 120 -5.76 -2.47 -0.45
N TRP A 121 -6.51 -3.56 -0.63
CA TRP A 121 -7.71 -3.80 0.17
C TRP A 121 -7.42 -3.92 1.68
N GLY A 122 -6.73 -4.98 2.10
CA GLY A 122 -6.44 -5.23 3.53
C GLY A 122 -5.06 -4.75 3.99
N GLY A 123 -4.25 -4.19 3.09
CA GLY A 123 -2.87 -3.79 3.40
C GLY A 123 -1.90 -4.94 3.63
N GLY A 124 -2.31 -6.18 3.34
CA GLY A 124 -1.50 -7.38 3.59
C GLY A 124 -0.74 -7.89 2.37
N GLY A 125 -1.47 -8.47 1.40
CA GLY A 125 -0.90 -9.19 0.25
C GLY A 125 -0.23 -8.29 -0.79
N ARG A 126 -1.02 -7.63 -1.66
CA ARG A 126 -0.48 -6.71 -2.69
C ARG A 126 0.44 -5.63 -2.13
N THR A 127 0.09 -5.09 -0.96
CA THR A 127 0.94 -4.13 -0.24
C THR A 127 2.25 -4.78 0.18
N GLY A 128 2.24 -5.98 0.75
CA GLY A 128 3.47 -6.71 1.09
C GLY A 128 4.39 -6.91 -0.11
N ILE A 129 3.83 -7.39 -1.24
CA ILE A 129 4.59 -7.60 -2.49
C ILE A 129 5.17 -6.29 -3.02
N ALA A 130 4.38 -5.21 -3.04
CA ALA A 130 4.83 -3.89 -3.44
C ALA A 130 6.01 -3.37 -2.59
N LEU A 131 5.90 -3.50 -1.26
CA LEU A 131 6.94 -3.07 -0.33
C LEU A 131 8.19 -3.94 -0.45
N ALA A 132 8.04 -5.25 -0.64
CA ALA A 132 9.18 -6.13 -0.88
C ALA A 132 9.86 -5.82 -2.22
N GLY A 133 9.09 -5.53 -3.28
CA GLY A 133 9.63 -5.10 -4.56
C GLY A 133 10.43 -3.80 -4.47
N TRP A 134 9.95 -2.85 -3.65
CA TRP A 134 10.73 -1.65 -3.30
C TRP A 134 12.07 -2.00 -2.65
N LEU A 135 12.09 -2.91 -1.65
CA LEU A 135 13.33 -3.31 -0.99
C LEU A 135 14.33 -3.98 -1.94
N VAL A 136 13.84 -4.82 -2.84
CA VAL A 136 14.71 -5.45 -3.86
C VAL A 136 15.35 -4.39 -4.75
N ARG A 137 14.57 -3.41 -5.22
CA ARG A 137 15.05 -2.38 -6.15
C ARG A 137 15.92 -1.31 -5.49
N ASN A 138 15.58 -0.88 -4.28
CA ASN A 138 16.23 0.25 -3.60
C ASN A 138 17.35 -0.18 -2.64
N HIS A 139 17.25 -1.38 -2.04
CA HIS A 139 18.23 -1.87 -1.06
C HIS A 139 19.00 -3.11 -1.55
N ALA A 140 18.82 -3.51 -2.81
CA ALA A 140 19.50 -4.65 -3.44
C ALA A 140 19.37 -5.98 -2.67
N LEU A 141 18.28 -6.15 -1.92
CA LEU A 141 17.99 -7.40 -1.20
C LEU A 141 17.55 -8.49 -2.18
N ALA A 142 17.86 -9.76 -1.87
CA ALA A 142 17.23 -10.87 -2.57
C ALA A 142 15.71 -10.90 -2.30
N PRO A 143 14.86 -11.31 -3.25
CA PRO A 143 13.40 -11.34 -3.09
C PRO A 143 12.92 -12.03 -1.80
N GLU A 144 13.53 -13.16 -1.43
CA GLU A 144 13.25 -13.90 -0.21
C GLU A 144 13.57 -13.08 1.04
N GLN A 145 14.72 -12.40 1.03
CA GLN A 145 15.15 -11.54 2.14
C GLN A 145 14.23 -10.33 2.26
N ALA A 146 13.92 -9.66 1.15
CA ALA A 146 13.00 -8.54 1.11
C ALA A 146 11.61 -8.92 1.66
N GLY A 147 11.07 -10.06 1.24
CA GLY A 147 9.80 -10.57 1.75
C GLY A 147 9.83 -10.81 3.26
N ASN A 148 10.86 -11.50 3.75
CA ASN A 148 11.01 -11.76 5.18
C ASN A 148 11.16 -10.46 5.99
N HIS A 149 11.97 -9.49 5.52
CA HIS A 149 12.13 -8.20 6.20
C HIS A 149 10.80 -7.45 6.32
N VAL A 150 9.99 -7.39 5.25
CA VAL A 150 8.67 -6.74 5.28
C VAL A 150 7.73 -7.42 6.27
N GLU A 151 7.68 -8.76 6.27
CA GLU A 151 6.78 -9.50 7.16
C GLU A 151 7.18 -9.37 8.64
N GLN A 152 8.46 -9.57 8.97
CA GLN A 152 8.94 -9.49 10.35
C GLN A 152 8.83 -8.06 10.89
N TYR A 153 9.20 -7.06 10.09
CA TYR A 153 9.14 -5.68 10.53
C TYR A 153 7.70 -5.22 10.73
N ALA A 154 6.78 -5.55 9.81
CA ALA A 154 5.37 -5.26 10.00
C ALA A 154 4.82 -5.92 11.27
N LYS A 155 5.17 -7.19 11.52
CA LYS A 155 4.77 -7.91 12.73
C LYS A 155 5.29 -7.22 14.00
N SER A 156 6.52 -6.74 13.99
CA SER A 156 7.09 -5.97 15.13
C SER A 156 6.34 -4.67 15.41
N GLN A 157 5.65 -4.12 14.40
CA GLN A 157 4.83 -2.91 14.50
C GLN A 157 3.34 -3.23 14.74
N GLY A 158 2.96 -4.50 14.95
CA GLY A 158 1.55 -4.93 15.10
C GLY A 158 0.74 -4.93 13.79
N ALA A 159 1.40 -4.72 12.65
CA ALA A 159 0.81 -4.82 11.33
C ALA A 159 0.96 -6.25 10.76
N SER A 160 0.14 -6.58 9.78
CA SER A 160 0.20 -7.85 9.05
C SER A 160 0.51 -7.60 7.57
N ARG A 161 1.58 -8.22 7.10
CA ARG A 161 1.96 -8.30 5.68
C ARG A 161 2.10 -9.76 5.30
N ARG A 162 1.86 -10.05 4.02
CA ARG A 162 2.14 -11.37 3.44
C ARG A 162 2.83 -11.15 2.11
N VAL A 163 3.98 -11.77 1.94
CA VAL A 163 4.77 -11.72 0.71
C VAL A 163 4.87 -13.14 0.18
N ASP A 164 4.12 -13.39 -0.89
CA ASP A 164 4.33 -14.61 -1.68
C ASP A 164 5.54 -14.37 -2.59
N VAL A 165 6.63 -15.10 -2.37
CA VAL A 165 7.89 -14.91 -3.09
C VAL A 165 7.74 -15.22 -4.58
N SER A 166 6.89 -16.18 -4.97
CA SER A 166 6.63 -16.45 -6.40
C SER A 166 5.93 -15.25 -7.04
N GLN A 167 4.92 -14.70 -6.36
CA GLN A 167 4.25 -13.49 -6.86
C GLN A 167 5.21 -12.29 -6.87
N LEU A 168 6.15 -12.21 -5.94
CA LEU A 168 7.20 -11.19 -5.94
C LEU A 168 8.15 -11.35 -7.13
N HIS A 169 8.54 -12.57 -7.49
CA HIS A 169 9.33 -12.81 -8.70
C HIS A 169 8.56 -12.41 -9.97
N ASP A 170 7.28 -12.77 -10.09
CA ASP A 170 6.45 -12.34 -11.21
C ASP A 170 6.31 -10.81 -11.27
N PHE A 171 6.14 -10.20 -10.10
CA PHE A 171 6.09 -8.75 -9.92
C PHE A 171 7.41 -8.09 -10.38
N LEU A 172 8.56 -8.66 -10.04
CA LEU A 172 9.88 -8.14 -10.45
C LEU A 172 10.25 -8.46 -11.91
N GLY A 173 9.79 -9.60 -12.44
CA GLY A 173 10.09 -10.16 -13.77
C GLY A 173 9.21 -9.63 -14.90
N SER A 174 8.21 -8.81 -14.57
CA SER A 174 7.43 -8.05 -15.55
C SER A 174 8.23 -6.91 -16.21
N SER A 175 9.48 -6.66 -15.78
CA SER A 175 10.46 -5.89 -16.55
C SER A 175 11.23 -6.84 -17.49
N SER A 176 10.55 -7.41 -18.48
CA SER A 176 11.21 -8.16 -19.56
C SER A 176 11.34 -7.26 -20.80
N ALA A 177 12.56 -6.75 -21.00
CA ALA A 177 13.18 -6.23 -22.23
C ALA A 177 12.42 -5.18 -23.07
#